data_AF-A0A150UCJ8-F1
#
_entry.id   AF-A0A150UCJ8-F1
#
_cell.length_a   1.000
_cell.length_b   1.000
_cell.length_c   1.000
_cell.angle_alpha   90.00
_cell.angle_beta   90.00
_cell.angle_gamma   90.00
#
_symmetry.space_group_name_H-M   'P 1'
#
loop_
_entity.id
_entity.type
_entity.pdbx_description
1 polymer ?
#
loop_
_entity_poly.entity_id
_entity_poly.type
_entity_poly.pdbx_seq_one_letter_code
_entity_poly.pdbx_strand_id
1 'polypeptide(L)'
;MTSLVLLAPRQAAGRSDLLERRLRRYHPRFQGAVRTLALRHSRLADLAASFPALLFALAVPQVRLDPARAIAGVIDGRPLAEAAIAAGVPLWLRKLPPEAFARPIPRLPDGELFRRRIANYLPRSPKLAPAWLQLVADAAEIAHEPMAAWIAREFTREPGRVKTARLRPIWLWAWFSSQPTTLGHDLIERPWTPDMRIDAARSAASDWRTIVALQVNLGRTPIADMWLRPGRMAGYDFAPLDSMAAIVDEARAMRNCLKTFGSSLAHNRARLWSIRKDGERLATLRISRHRDPLPNIVELKGPGNTEVSRELWWAARQWLHRHDLSQLDIRQCDWGTAPLDRESWMSLWRPYWLAKRRIPHWLPIAPSREALELL
;
A
#
# COMPACT_ATOMS: atom_id res chain seq x y z
N MET A 1 -59.37 -39.47 -35.74
CA MET A 1 -58.30 -38.49 -36.03
C MET A 1 -58.06 -37.67 -34.79
N THR A 2 -57.03 -38.01 -34.03
CA THR A 2 -56.77 -37.46 -32.68
C THR A 2 -55.63 -36.44 -32.80
N SER A 3 -55.94 -35.16 -32.60
CA SER A 3 -54.96 -34.08 -32.62
C SER A 3 -54.08 -34.12 -31.37
N LEU A 4 -52.81 -34.47 -31.56
CA LEU A 4 -51.73 -34.29 -30.59
C LEU A 4 -51.37 -32.81 -30.54
N VAL A 5 -51.86 -32.11 -29.52
CA VAL A 5 -51.42 -30.75 -29.19
C VAL A 5 -50.01 -30.82 -28.60
N LEU A 6 -49.03 -30.38 -29.40
CA LEU A 6 -47.64 -30.15 -29.03
C LEU A 6 -47.53 -29.07 -27.94
N LEU A 7 -47.54 -29.48 -26.68
CA LEU A 7 -47.21 -28.66 -25.52
C LEU A 7 -45.68 -28.63 -25.31
N ALA A 8 -44.94 -27.91 -26.16
CA ALA A 8 -43.49 -27.72 -25.99
C ALA A 8 -42.82 -26.39 -26.48
N PRO A 9 -43.49 -25.24 -26.75
CA PRO A 9 -42.75 -23.99 -27.06
C PRO A 9 -42.41 -23.11 -25.83
N ARG A 10 -43.24 -23.15 -24.77
CA ARG A 10 -43.18 -22.14 -23.68
C ARG A 10 -42.00 -22.31 -22.72
N GLN A 11 -41.57 -23.54 -22.44
CA GLN A 11 -40.43 -23.80 -21.53
C GLN A 11 -39.08 -23.45 -22.16
N ALA A 12 -38.91 -23.69 -23.45
CA ALA A 12 -37.68 -23.36 -24.18
C ALA A 12 -37.49 -21.83 -24.30
N ALA A 13 -38.55 -21.09 -24.62
CA ALA A 13 -38.53 -19.63 -24.68
C ALA A 13 -38.20 -19.00 -23.32
N GLY A 14 -38.84 -19.46 -22.23
CA GLY A 14 -38.56 -18.95 -20.88
C GLY A 14 -37.14 -19.24 -20.38
N ARG A 15 -36.57 -20.41 -20.73
CA ARG A 15 -35.16 -20.74 -20.40
C ARG A 15 -34.18 -19.85 -21.17
N SER A 16 -34.48 -19.55 -22.43
CA SER A 16 -33.70 -18.64 -23.28
C SER A 16 -33.71 -17.20 -22.74
N ASP A 17 -34.88 -16.69 -22.36
CA ASP A 17 -35.01 -15.34 -21.80
C ASP A 17 -34.29 -15.17 -20.46
N LEU A 18 -34.37 -16.19 -19.58
CA LEU A 18 -33.66 -16.18 -18.29
C LEU A 18 -32.15 -16.23 -18.48
N LEU A 19 -31.66 -17.03 -19.43
CA LEU A 19 -30.25 -17.08 -19.80
C LEU A 19 -29.79 -15.72 -20.31
N GLU A 20 -30.49 -15.13 -21.27
CA GLU A 20 -30.13 -13.84 -21.85
C GLU A 20 -30.13 -12.71 -20.81
N ARG A 21 -31.10 -12.71 -19.87
CA ARG A 21 -31.08 -11.78 -18.72
C ARG A 21 -29.84 -11.95 -17.85
N ARG A 22 -29.36 -13.18 -17.63
CA ARG A 22 -28.12 -13.43 -16.87
C ARG A 22 -26.88 -12.99 -17.64
N LEU A 23 -26.83 -13.25 -18.96
CA LEU A 23 -25.71 -12.86 -19.81
C LEU A 23 -25.58 -11.33 -19.94
N ARG A 24 -26.70 -10.59 -19.92
CA ARG A 24 -26.72 -9.12 -19.90
C ARG A 24 -26.12 -8.49 -18.64
N ARG A 25 -25.97 -9.25 -17.55
CA ARG A 25 -25.40 -8.74 -16.29
C ARG A 25 -23.86 -8.66 -16.31
N TYR A 26 -23.20 -9.34 -17.24
CA TYR A 26 -21.77 -9.17 -17.43
C TYR A 26 -21.46 -7.78 -17.96
N HIS A 27 -20.25 -7.29 -17.70
CA HIS A 27 -19.81 -6.00 -18.18
C HIS A 27 -19.92 -5.90 -19.72
N PRO A 28 -20.43 -4.80 -20.30
CA PRO A 28 -20.73 -4.69 -21.74
C PRO A 28 -19.58 -5.12 -22.66
N ARG A 29 -18.34 -4.76 -22.29
CA ARG A 29 -17.11 -5.14 -23.01
C ARG A 29 -16.95 -6.65 -23.23
N PHE A 30 -17.45 -7.49 -22.33
CA PHE A 30 -17.24 -8.95 -22.36
C PHE A 30 -18.50 -9.75 -22.68
N GLN A 31 -19.67 -9.09 -22.76
CA GLN A 31 -20.93 -9.79 -23.04
C GLN A 31 -20.88 -10.60 -24.33
N GLY A 32 -20.25 -10.08 -25.39
CA GLY A 32 -20.10 -10.79 -26.66
C GLY A 32 -19.36 -12.12 -26.50
N ALA A 33 -18.17 -12.10 -25.89
CA ALA A 33 -17.37 -13.32 -25.67
C ALA A 33 -18.11 -14.35 -24.80
N VAL A 34 -18.75 -13.88 -23.72
CA VAL A 34 -19.49 -14.75 -22.80
C VAL A 34 -20.73 -15.37 -23.49
N ARG A 35 -21.46 -14.59 -24.30
CA ARG A 35 -22.59 -15.11 -25.10
C ARG A 35 -22.11 -16.14 -26.12
N THR A 36 -21.05 -15.84 -26.87
CA THR A 36 -20.48 -16.77 -27.86
C THR A 36 -20.11 -18.10 -27.21
N LEU A 37 -19.50 -18.09 -26.03
CA LEU A 37 -19.18 -19.33 -25.32
C LEU A 37 -20.43 -20.07 -24.84
N ALA A 38 -21.39 -19.36 -24.23
CA ALA A 38 -22.62 -19.97 -23.71
C ALA A 38 -23.44 -20.66 -24.81
N LEU A 39 -23.47 -20.09 -26.03
CA LEU A 39 -24.20 -20.64 -27.18
C LEU A 39 -23.57 -21.92 -27.75
N ARG A 40 -22.30 -22.24 -27.42
CA ARG A 40 -21.62 -23.44 -27.94
C ARG A 40 -22.18 -24.74 -27.36
N HIS A 41 -22.69 -24.73 -26.12
CA HIS A 41 -23.19 -25.94 -25.47
C HIS A 41 -24.11 -25.61 -24.29
N SER A 42 -25.18 -26.39 -24.09
CA SER A 42 -26.15 -26.19 -23.00
C SER A 42 -25.51 -26.20 -21.60
N ARG A 43 -24.56 -27.13 -21.35
CA ARG A 43 -23.79 -27.18 -20.09
C ARG A 43 -22.92 -25.94 -19.84
N LEU A 44 -22.44 -25.27 -20.89
CA LEU A 44 -21.72 -24.00 -20.76
C LEU A 44 -22.70 -22.87 -20.43
N ALA A 45 -23.87 -22.83 -21.08
CA ALA A 45 -24.92 -21.87 -20.74
C ALA A 45 -25.40 -22.00 -19.28
N ASP A 46 -25.47 -23.22 -18.74
CA ASP A 46 -25.89 -23.46 -17.36
C ASP A 46 -24.91 -22.85 -16.33
N LEU A 47 -23.65 -22.60 -16.70
CA LEU A 47 -22.68 -21.89 -15.86
C LEU A 47 -23.09 -20.45 -15.56
N ALA A 48 -23.88 -19.80 -16.43
CA ALA A 48 -24.39 -18.44 -16.17
C ALA A 48 -25.27 -18.40 -14.90
N ALA A 49 -25.82 -19.54 -14.50
CA ALA A 49 -26.61 -19.71 -13.28
C ALA A 49 -25.76 -20.25 -12.12
N SER A 50 -24.98 -21.30 -12.39
CA SER A 50 -24.36 -22.12 -11.36
C SER A 50 -22.97 -21.61 -10.95
N PHE A 51 -22.22 -21.02 -11.88
CA PHE A 51 -20.87 -20.50 -11.62
C PHE A 51 -20.48 -19.39 -12.61
N PRO A 52 -21.01 -18.16 -12.44
CA PRO A 52 -20.77 -17.06 -13.38
C PRO A 52 -19.29 -16.72 -13.63
N ALA A 53 -18.45 -16.87 -12.60
CA ALA A 53 -17.01 -16.62 -12.71
C ALA A 53 -16.31 -17.62 -13.64
N LEU A 54 -16.71 -18.90 -13.58
CA LEU A 54 -16.14 -19.94 -14.43
C LEU A 54 -16.52 -19.71 -15.89
N LEU A 55 -17.79 -19.38 -16.17
CA LEU A 55 -18.22 -19.01 -17.52
C LEU A 55 -17.38 -17.85 -18.07
N PHE A 56 -17.17 -16.82 -17.26
CA PHE A 56 -16.37 -15.66 -17.64
C PHE A 56 -14.90 -16.03 -17.91
N ALA A 57 -14.28 -16.82 -17.03
CA ALA A 57 -12.88 -17.22 -17.16
C ALA A 57 -12.63 -18.07 -18.42
N LEU A 58 -13.58 -18.91 -18.81
CA LEU A 58 -13.48 -19.71 -20.03
C LEU A 58 -13.66 -18.85 -21.30
N ALA A 59 -14.48 -17.80 -21.22
CA ALA A 59 -14.72 -16.87 -22.34
C ALA A 59 -13.59 -15.83 -22.49
N VAL A 60 -12.96 -15.45 -21.38
CA VAL A 60 -11.91 -14.43 -21.29
C VAL A 60 -10.75 -15.01 -20.46
N PRO A 61 -9.96 -15.93 -21.03
CA PRO A 61 -8.91 -16.64 -20.29
C PRO A 61 -7.77 -15.71 -19.87
N GLN A 62 -7.13 -16.06 -18.76
CA GLN A 62 -5.91 -15.38 -18.35
C GLN A 62 -4.78 -15.66 -19.34
N VAL A 63 -3.85 -14.73 -19.45
CA VAL A 63 -2.62 -14.91 -20.23
C VAL A 63 -1.89 -16.13 -19.66
N ARG A 64 -1.77 -17.21 -20.46
CA ARG A 64 -1.17 -18.54 -20.15
C ARG A 64 -2.09 -19.65 -19.65
N LEU A 65 -3.41 -19.46 -19.61
CA LEU A 65 -4.35 -20.55 -19.36
C LEU A 65 -5.07 -20.93 -20.66
N ASP A 66 -4.94 -22.19 -21.07
CA ASP A 66 -5.73 -22.76 -22.17
C ASP A 66 -7.09 -23.24 -21.63
N PRO A 67 -8.21 -22.61 -22.03
CA PRO A 67 -9.52 -23.00 -21.54
C PRO A 67 -10.01 -24.32 -22.16
N ALA A 68 -9.38 -24.88 -23.20
CA ALA A 68 -9.90 -26.03 -23.95
C ALA A 68 -10.18 -27.24 -23.06
N ARG A 69 -9.23 -27.61 -22.17
CA ARG A 69 -9.40 -28.72 -21.23
C ARG A 69 -10.55 -28.50 -20.25
N ALA A 70 -10.69 -27.28 -19.75
CA ALA A 70 -11.75 -26.92 -18.81
C ALA A 70 -13.13 -26.89 -19.52
N ILE A 71 -13.19 -26.38 -20.76
CA ILE A 71 -14.40 -26.41 -21.60
C ILE A 71 -14.83 -27.86 -21.86
N ALA A 72 -13.91 -28.72 -22.28
CA ALA A 72 -14.19 -30.14 -22.50
C ALA A 72 -14.72 -30.79 -21.21
N GLY A 73 -14.07 -30.55 -20.07
CA GLY A 73 -14.54 -31.06 -18.77
C GLY A 73 -15.96 -30.61 -18.39
N VAL A 74 -16.34 -29.36 -18.67
CA VAL A 74 -17.72 -28.89 -18.44
C VAL A 74 -18.71 -29.55 -19.40
N ILE A 75 -18.34 -29.70 -20.68
CA ILE A 75 -19.17 -30.39 -21.68
C ILE A 75 -19.34 -31.86 -21.31
N ASP A 76 -18.31 -32.52 -20.79
CA ASP A 76 -18.34 -33.91 -20.31
C ASP A 76 -19.12 -34.07 -19.00
N GLY A 77 -19.38 -32.97 -18.28
CA GLY A 77 -20.19 -32.97 -17.06
C GLY A 77 -19.38 -33.30 -15.80
N ARG A 78 -18.08 -33.03 -15.82
CA ARG A 78 -17.20 -33.19 -14.65
C ARG A 78 -17.66 -32.28 -13.49
N PRO A 79 -17.28 -32.61 -12.24
CA PRO A 79 -17.55 -31.75 -11.10
C PRO A 79 -17.04 -30.32 -11.32
N LEU A 80 -17.85 -29.31 -10.93
CA LEU A 80 -17.49 -27.90 -11.10
C LEU A 80 -16.16 -27.52 -10.44
N ALA A 81 -15.78 -28.20 -9.36
CA ALA A 81 -14.49 -28.02 -8.70
C ALA A 81 -13.31 -28.36 -9.62
N GLU A 82 -13.39 -29.46 -10.36
CA GLU A 82 -12.34 -29.88 -11.30
C GLU A 82 -12.24 -28.91 -12.48
N ALA A 83 -13.38 -28.49 -13.03
CA ALA A 83 -13.42 -27.50 -14.11
C ALA A 83 -12.85 -26.14 -13.66
N ALA A 84 -13.14 -25.73 -12.42
CA ALA A 84 -12.62 -24.49 -11.86
C ALA A 84 -11.11 -24.54 -11.62
N ILE A 85 -10.59 -25.65 -11.11
CA ILE A 85 -9.14 -25.89 -10.99
C ILE A 85 -8.47 -25.82 -12.37
N ALA A 86 -9.03 -26.49 -13.37
CA ALA A 86 -8.50 -26.48 -14.74
C ALA A 86 -8.52 -25.07 -15.37
N ALA A 87 -9.49 -24.23 -14.98
CA ALA A 87 -9.60 -22.84 -15.43
C ALA A 87 -8.83 -21.84 -14.54
N GLY A 88 -8.16 -22.28 -13.47
CA GLY A 88 -7.45 -21.41 -12.52
C GLY A 88 -8.38 -20.48 -11.72
N VAL A 89 -9.64 -20.87 -11.49
CA VAL A 89 -10.68 -20.08 -10.84
C VAL A 89 -10.98 -20.63 -9.44
N PRO A 90 -10.76 -19.84 -8.37
CA PRO A 90 -11.16 -20.24 -7.03
C PRO A 90 -12.66 -20.50 -6.88
N LEU A 91 -13.03 -21.60 -6.18
CA LEU A 91 -14.44 -21.99 -5.98
C LEU A 91 -15.27 -20.94 -5.24
N TRP A 92 -14.65 -20.13 -4.39
CA TRP A 92 -15.36 -19.10 -3.62
C TRP A 92 -15.95 -17.99 -4.53
N LEU A 93 -15.44 -17.83 -5.75
CA LEU A 93 -15.99 -16.92 -6.76
C LEU A 93 -17.39 -17.31 -7.24
N ARG A 94 -17.84 -18.55 -6.98
CA ARG A 94 -19.19 -19.01 -7.32
C ARG A 94 -20.28 -18.12 -6.73
N LYS A 95 -20.00 -17.48 -5.59
CA LYS A 95 -20.94 -16.59 -4.89
C LYS A 95 -20.96 -15.16 -5.43
N LEU A 96 -20.04 -14.79 -6.33
CA LEU A 96 -20.01 -13.46 -6.91
C LEU A 96 -20.97 -13.33 -8.09
N PRO A 97 -21.58 -12.15 -8.25
CA PRO A 97 -22.48 -11.90 -9.36
C PRO A 97 -21.69 -11.59 -10.66
N PRO A 98 -22.29 -11.75 -11.85
CA PRO A 98 -21.64 -11.44 -13.14
C PRO A 98 -20.99 -10.05 -13.22
N GLU A 99 -21.58 -9.06 -12.55
CA GLU A 99 -21.12 -7.67 -12.50
C GLU A 99 -19.71 -7.53 -11.88
N ALA A 100 -19.27 -8.51 -11.08
CA ALA A 100 -17.93 -8.52 -10.49
C ALA A 100 -16.81 -8.62 -11.55
N PHE A 101 -17.13 -9.20 -12.71
CA PHE A 101 -16.15 -9.54 -13.75
C PHE A 101 -16.07 -8.44 -14.81
N ALA A 102 -15.57 -7.27 -14.39
CA ALA A 102 -15.35 -6.11 -15.27
C ALA A 102 -13.96 -6.09 -15.92
N ARG A 103 -13.12 -7.08 -15.64
CA ARG A 103 -11.75 -7.28 -16.15
C ARG A 103 -11.44 -8.78 -16.19
N PRO A 104 -10.44 -9.25 -16.97
CA PRO A 104 -9.93 -10.61 -16.84
C PRO A 104 -9.62 -10.93 -15.37
N ILE A 105 -10.06 -12.10 -14.90
CA ILE A 105 -9.89 -12.49 -13.49
C ILE A 105 -8.39 -12.63 -13.22
N PRO A 106 -7.80 -11.88 -12.28
CA PRO A 106 -6.39 -12.02 -11.95
C PRO A 106 -6.14 -13.32 -11.18
N ARG A 107 -4.87 -13.63 -10.90
CA ARG A 107 -4.55 -14.68 -9.94
C ARG A 107 -5.07 -14.26 -8.56
N LEU A 108 -5.87 -15.12 -7.95
CA LEU A 108 -6.54 -14.85 -6.68
C LEU A 108 -6.06 -15.82 -5.59
N PRO A 109 -6.08 -15.40 -4.32
CA PRO A 109 -5.82 -16.28 -3.19
C PRO A 109 -6.86 -17.40 -3.09
N ASP A 110 -6.41 -18.60 -2.70
CA ASP A 110 -7.26 -19.78 -2.57
C ASP A 110 -6.87 -20.68 -1.38
N GLY A 111 -6.04 -20.17 -0.46
CA GLY A 111 -5.71 -20.85 0.79
C GLY A 111 -6.96 -21.22 1.61
N GLU A 112 -6.88 -22.31 2.36
CA GLU A 112 -8.03 -22.86 3.09
C GLU A 112 -8.64 -21.86 4.07
N LEU A 113 -7.82 -21.21 4.90
CA LEU A 113 -8.27 -20.19 5.85
C LEU A 113 -8.85 -18.96 5.13
N PHE A 114 -8.28 -18.59 3.98
CA PHE A 114 -8.78 -17.50 3.17
C PHE A 114 -10.18 -17.81 2.64
N ARG A 115 -10.40 -19.00 2.06
CA ARG A 115 -11.70 -19.44 1.55
C ARG A 115 -12.80 -19.39 2.61
N ARG A 116 -12.50 -19.83 3.83
CA ARG A 116 -13.45 -19.79 4.97
C ARG A 116 -13.82 -18.36 5.37
N ARG A 117 -12.90 -17.40 5.26
CA ARG A 117 -13.12 -16.00 5.66
C ARG A 117 -13.76 -15.15 4.57
N ILE A 118 -13.28 -15.26 3.33
CA ILE A 118 -13.67 -14.35 2.23
C ILE A 118 -15.17 -14.41 1.92
N ALA A 119 -15.79 -15.58 2.09
CA ALA A 119 -17.22 -15.76 1.89
C ALA A 119 -18.10 -14.90 2.81
N ASN A 120 -17.58 -14.49 3.98
CA ASN A 120 -18.28 -13.63 4.93
C ASN A 120 -18.18 -12.14 4.58
N TYR A 121 -17.31 -11.79 3.62
CA TYR A 121 -17.01 -10.40 3.26
C TYR A 121 -17.44 -10.05 1.83
N LEU A 122 -18.30 -10.86 1.22
CA LEU A 122 -18.83 -10.58 -0.11
C LEU A 122 -19.63 -9.26 -0.09
N PRO A 123 -19.48 -8.42 -1.12
CA PRO A 123 -20.20 -7.16 -1.20
C PRO A 123 -21.70 -7.42 -1.40
N ARG A 124 -22.53 -6.73 -0.61
CA ARG A 124 -24.01 -6.83 -0.73
C ARG A 124 -24.53 -6.21 -2.02
N SER A 125 -23.85 -5.20 -2.55
CA SER A 125 -24.22 -4.49 -3.78
C SER A 125 -23.39 -5.00 -4.95
N PRO A 126 -24.02 -5.49 -6.04
CA PRO A 126 -23.31 -5.90 -7.26
C PRO A 126 -22.44 -4.80 -7.87
N LYS A 127 -22.83 -3.52 -7.70
CA LYS A 127 -22.06 -2.36 -8.19
C LYS A 127 -20.68 -2.24 -7.55
N LEU A 128 -20.51 -2.76 -6.34
CA LEU A 128 -19.27 -2.72 -5.59
C LEU A 128 -18.37 -3.95 -5.85
N ALA A 129 -18.93 -5.01 -6.43
CA ALA A 129 -18.24 -6.28 -6.63
C ALA A 129 -16.96 -6.18 -7.49
N PRO A 130 -16.91 -5.44 -8.61
CA PRO A 130 -15.67 -5.33 -9.38
C PRO A 130 -14.55 -4.61 -8.62
N ALA A 131 -14.86 -3.51 -7.93
CA ALA A 131 -13.87 -2.78 -7.12
C ALA A 131 -13.37 -3.62 -5.93
N TRP A 132 -14.29 -4.33 -5.26
CA TRP A 132 -13.96 -5.24 -4.17
C TRP A 132 -13.04 -6.39 -4.64
N LEU A 133 -13.35 -7.01 -5.78
CA LEU A 133 -12.55 -8.14 -6.30
C LEU A 133 -11.14 -7.69 -6.69
N GLN A 134 -11.01 -6.51 -7.31
CA GLN A 134 -9.72 -5.93 -7.64
C GLN A 134 -8.90 -5.65 -6.37
N LEU A 135 -9.51 -5.09 -5.32
CA LEU A 135 -8.84 -4.85 -4.04
C LEU A 135 -8.32 -6.12 -3.39
N VAL A 136 -9.11 -7.20 -3.41
CA VAL A 136 -8.72 -8.52 -2.90
C VAL A 136 -7.50 -9.05 -3.66
N ALA A 137 -7.53 -8.95 -4.99
CA ALA A 137 -6.42 -9.39 -5.84
C ALA A 137 -5.15 -8.57 -5.55
N ASP A 138 -5.23 -7.24 -5.62
CA ASP A 138 -4.10 -6.34 -5.43
C ASP A 138 -3.45 -6.51 -4.05
N ALA A 139 -4.27 -6.65 -3.01
CA ALA A 139 -3.81 -6.87 -1.64
C ALA A 139 -3.10 -8.21 -1.48
N ALA A 140 -3.60 -9.29 -2.08
CA ALA A 140 -2.91 -10.58 -2.07
C ALA A 140 -1.58 -10.52 -2.84
N GLU A 141 -1.60 -9.83 -3.98
CA GLU A 141 -0.44 -9.71 -4.86
C GLU A 141 0.68 -8.89 -4.22
N ILE A 142 0.36 -7.74 -3.61
CA ILE A 142 1.32 -6.83 -3.00
C ILE A 142 1.68 -7.30 -1.58
N ALA A 143 0.71 -7.72 -0.76
CA ALA A 143 0.96 -8.16 0.60
C ALA A 143 0.89 -9.69 0.73
N HIS A 144 -0.22 -10.22 1.21
CA HIS A 144 -0.43 -11.64 1.49
C HIS A 144 -1.94 -11.94 1.64
N GLU A 145 -2.31 -13.23 1.70
CA GLU A 145 -3.72 -13.63 1.78
C GLU A 145 -4.47 -13.08 3.02
N PRO A 146 -3.87 -13.03 4.23
CA PRO A 146 -4.53 -12.41 5.38
C PRO A 146 -4.90 -10.93 5.15
N MET A 147 -4.02 -10.16 4.48
CA MET A 147 -4.29 -8.78 4.10
C MET A 147 -5.43 -8.68 3.07
N ALA A 148 -5.51 -9.61 2.13
CA ALA A 148 -6.61 -9.67 1.17
C ALA A 148 -7.98 -9.89 1.83
N ALA A 149 -8.05 -10.79 2.83
CA ALA A 149 -9.27 -11.00 3.61
C ALA A 149 -9.61 -9.78 4.48
N TRP A 150 -8.60 -9.09 5.00
CA TRP A 150 -8.78 -7.86 5.78
C TRP A 150 -9.35 -6.71 4.93
N ILE A 151 -8.77 -6.43 3.76
CA ILE A 151 -9.27 -5.32 2.91
C ILE A 151 -10.68 -5.62 2.39
N ALA A 152 -11.00 -6.89 2.12
CA ALA A 152 -12.35 -7.33 1.78
C ALA A 152 -13.36 -6.94 2.88
N ARG A 153 -13.01 -7.21 4.15
CA ARG A 153 -13.82 -6.85 5.32
C ARG A 153 -13.99 -5.34 5.45
N GLU A 154 -12.89 -4.59 5.38
CA GLU A 154 -12.93 -3.13 5.55
C GLU A 154 -13.74 -2.46 4.43
N PHE A 155 -13.58 -2.91 3.19
CA PHE A 155 -14.35 -2.39 2.06
C PHE A 155 -15.84 -2.72 2.17
N THR A 156 -16.19 -3.95 2.55
CA THR A 156 -17.60 -4.34 2.70
C THR A 156 -18.29 -3.61 3.84
N ARG A 157 -17.55 -3.24 4.90
CA ARG A 157 -18.08 -2.42 6.00
C ARG A 157 -18.32 -0.97 5.59
N GLU A 158 -17.29 -0.31 5.05
CA GLU A 158 -17.34 1.13 4.76
C GLU A 158 -16.58 1.46 3.46
N PRO A 159 -17.18 1.24 2.28
CA PRO A 159 -16.51 1.44 0.99
C PRO A 159 -15.92 2.84 0.83
N GLY A 160 -16.62 3.87 1.32
CA GLY A 160 -16.20 5.28 1.23
C GLY A 160 -14.91 5.61 2.00
N ARG A 161 -14.54 4.82 3.02
CA ARG A 161 -13.26 4.99 3.74
C ARG A 161 -12.07 4.36 2.99
N VAL A 162 -12.32 3.44 2.08
CA VAL A 162 -11.28 2.72 1.33
C VAL A 162 -10.94 3.46 0.04
N LYS A 163 -10.10 4.48 0.16
CA LYS A 163 -9.56 5.24 -0.98
C LYS A 163 -8.41 4.47 -1.64
N THR A 164 -8.67 3.88 -2.80
CA THR A 164 -7.76 2.98 -3.53
C THR A 164 -6.38 3.58 -3.83
N ALA A 165 -6.32 4.89 -4.16
CA ALA A 165 -5.08 5.60 -4.48
C ALA A 165 -4.04 5.64 -3.34
N ARG A 166 -4.41 5.26 -2.11
CA ARG A 166 -3.55 5.36 -0.91
C ARG A 166 -3.38 4.03 -0.16
N LEU A 167 -3.57 2.89 -0.82
CA LEU A 167 -3.51 1.57 -0.17
C LEU A 167 -2.15 0.86 -0.30
N ARG A 168 -1.35 1.21 -1.31
CA ARG A 168 -0.01 0.63 -1.51
C ARG A 168 0.88 0.70 -0.26
N PRO A 169 1.01 1.85 0.44
CA PRO A 169 1.86 1.89 1.63
C PRO A 169 1.32 0.98 2.73
N ILE A 170 0.00 0.84 2.87
CA ILE A 170 -0.64 -0.07 3.84
C ILE A 170 -0.29 -1.52 3.50
N TRP A 171 -0.36 -1.92 2.23
CA TRP A 171 -0.06 -3.28 1.81
C TRP A 171 1.43 -3.62 1.95
N LEU A 172 2.33 -2.70 1.60
CA LEU A 172 3.77 -2.88 1.81
C LEU A 172 4.11 -2.98 3.28
N TRP A 173 3.61 -2.06 4.10
CA TRP A 173 3.79 -2.08 5.55
C TRP A 173 3.30 -3.40 6.16
N ALA A 174 2.14 -3.90 5.73
CA ALA A 174 1.63 -5.19 6.21
C ALA A 174 2.42 -6.40 5.70
N TRP A 175 3.04 -6.31 4.52
CA TRP A 175 3.99 -7.32 4.07
C TRP A 175 5.20 -7.34 5.00
N PHE A 176 5.88 -6.20 5.19
CA PHE A 176 7.05 -6.09 6.08
C PHE A 176 6.72 -6.44 7.54
N SER A 177 5.51 -6.16 8.01
CA SER A 177 5.04 -6.59 9.34
C SER A 177 5.14 -8.11 9.55
N SER A 178 5.12 -8.90 8.46
CA SER A 178 5.25 -10.37 8.49
C SER A 178 6.67 -10.89 8.23
N GLN A 179 7.67 -10.01 8.11
CA GLN A 179 9.03 -10.36 7.67
C GLN A 179 10.10 -9.92 8.71
N PRO A 180 10.18 -10.58 9.88
CA PRO A 180 10.94 -10.08 11.04
C PRO A 180 12.46 -9.97 10.82
N THR A 181 13.00 -10.58 9.77
CA THR A 181 14.43 -10.56 9.45
C THR A 181 14.82 -9.48 8.44
N THR A 182 13.95 -8.50 8.20
CA THR A 182 14.15 -7.48 7.15
C THR A 182 14.24 -6.09 7.73
N LEU A 183 15.07 -5.23 7.12
CA LEU A 183 15.17 -3.82 7.50
C LEU A 183 13.81 -3.14 7.52
N GLY A 184 12.93 -3.41 6.54
CA GLY A 184 11.62 -2.79 6.51
C GLY A 184 10.71 -3.19 7.68
N HIS A 185 10.96 -4.33 8.33
CA HIS A 185 10.31 -4.70 9.58
C HIS A 185 10.89 -3.96 10.79
N ASP A 186 12.22 -3.82 10.86
CA ASP A 186 12.90 -3.11 11.95
C ASP A 186 12.46 -1.63 12.03
N LEU A 187 12.04 -1.06 10.90
CA LEU A 187 11.50 0.30 10.81
C LEU A 187 10.01 0.41 11.27
N ILE A 188 9.37 -0.68 11.66
CA ILE A 188 7.96 -0.71 12.07
C ILE A 188 7.83 -0.55 13.59
N GLU A 189 7.20 0.53 14.03
CA GLU A 189 6.85 0.73 15.44
C GLU A 189 5.65 -0.12 15.87
N ARG A 190 4.64 -0.25 14.98
CA ARG A 190 3.43 -1.02 15.24
C ARG A 190 3.18 -1.99 14.08
N PRO A 191 3.38 -3.30 14.26
CA PRO A 191 3.11 -4.29 13.22
C PRO A 191 1.63 -4.38 12.86
N TRP A 192 1.33 -4.64 11.59
CA TRP A 192 -0.03 -4.89 11.13
C TRP A 192 -0.64 -6.12 11.79
N THR A 193 -1.91 -6.02 12.16
CA THR A 193 -2.70 -7.16 12.62
C THR A 193 -4.08 -7.19 11.94
N PRO A 194 -4.71 -8.37 11.81
CA PRO A 194 -6.03 -8.51 11.19
C PRO A 194 -7.16 -7.74 11.89
N ASP A 195 -6.99 -7.35 13.16
CA ASP A 195 -8.05 -6.68 13.94
C ASP A 195 -8.04 -5.16 13.79
N MET A 196 -6.99 -4.60 13.17
CA MET A 196 -6.91 -3.17 12.90
C MET A 196 -8.03 -2.68 11.99
N ARG A 197 -8.52 -1.46 12.25
CA ARG A 197 -9.41 -0.72 11.35
C ARG A 197 -8.59 0.04 10.30
N ILE A 198 -9.21 0.34 9.16
CA ILE A 198 -8.57 1.04 8.03
C ILE A 198 -7.83 2.32 8.45
N ASP A 199 -8.36 3.11 9.39
CA ASP A 199 -7.74 4.38 9.81
C ASP A 199 -6.50 4.16 10.70
N ALA A 200 -6.55 3.19 11.61
CA ALA A 200 -5.39 2.80 12.40
C ALA A 200 -4.28 2.22 11.52
N ALA A 201 -4.64 1.37 10.55
CA ALA A 201 -3.70 0.84 9.57
C ALA A 201 -3.09 1.95 8.68
N ARG A 202 -3.89 2.94 8.28
CA ARG A 202 -3.42 4.10 7.51
C ARG A 202 -2.43 4.94 8.30
N SER A 203 -2.73 5.23 9.57
CA SER A 203 -1.82 5.98 10.45
C SER A 203 -0.49 5.25 10.61
N ALA A 204 -0.53 3.97 11.01
CA ALA A 204 0.69 3.19 11.23
C ALA A 204 1.53 3.01 9.95
N ALA A 205 0.89 2.79 8.80
CA ALA A 205 1.59 2.72 7.52
C ALA A 205 2.19 4.08 7.10
N SER A 206 1.53 5.20 7.43
CA SER A 206 2.07 6.55 7.20
C SER A 206 3.30 6.80 8.06
N ASP A 207 3.26 6.44 9.34
CA ASP A 207 4.40 6.58 10.26
C ASP A 207 5.59 5.75 9.79
N TRP A 208 5.33 4.49 9.41
CA TRP A 208 6.35 3.63 8.81
C TRP A 208 6.93 4.22 7.52
N ARG A 209 6.09 4.75 6.62
CA ARG A 209 6.54 5.41 5.38
C ARG A 209 7.44 6.60 5.70
N THR A 210 7.12 7.41 6.71
CA THR A 210 7.96 8.54 7.13
C THR A 210 9.34 8.07 7.60
N ILE A 211 9.40 6.97 8.35
CA ILE A 211 10.67 6.36 8.78
C ILE A 211 11.47 5.82 7.59
N VAL A 212 10.81 5.11 6.66
CA VAL A 212 11.42 4.64 5.41
C VAL A 212 12.00 5.82 4.61
N ALA A 213 11.23 6.90 4.47
CA ALA A 213 11.68 8.10 3.77
C ALA A 213 12.90 8.72 4.45
N LEU A 214 12.92 8.81 5.79
CA LEU A 214 14.08 9.28 6.54
C LEU A 214 15.31 8.40 6.28
N GLN A 215 15.16 7.07 6.35
CA GLN A 215 16.24 6.12 6.11
C GLN A 215 16.85 6.26 4.71
N VAL A 216 16.03 6.35 3.66
CA VAL A 216 16.56 6.46 2.28
C VAL A 216 17.10 7.85 1.95
N ASN A 217 16.74 8.86 2.73
CA ASN A 217 17.29 10.22 2.57
C ASN A 217 18.66 10.36 3.22
N LEU A 218 18.83 9.80 4.41
CA LEU A 218 20.05 9.98 5.21
C LEU A 218 21.04 8.83 5.08
N GLY A 219 20.55 7.63 4.74
CA GLY A 219 21.36 6.42 4.77
C GLY A 219 21.75 6.03 6.19
N ARG A 220 22.87 5.31 6.31
CA ARG A 220 23.44 4.85 7.59
C ARG A 220 24.50 5.79 8.16
N THR A 221 25.12 6.59 7.30
CA THR A 221 26.22 7.47 7.67
C THR A 221 25.69 8.72 8.38
N PRO A 222 26.29 9.15 9.50
CA PRO A 222 25.96 10.43 10.11
C PRO A 222 26.15 11.61 9.15
N ILE A 223 25.32 12.62 9.29
CA ILE A 223 25.41 13.90 8.59
C ILE A 223 26.68 14.60 9.07
N ALA A 224 27.71 14.61 8.22
CA ALA A 224 29.01 15.16 8.57
C ALA A 224 29.00 16.69 8.73
N ASP A 225 28.18 17.39 7.94
CA ASP A 225 28.16 18.85 7.83
C ASP A 225 27.02 19.45 8.68
N MET A 226 27.10 19.34 10.01
CA MET A 226 26.09 19.89 10.92
C MET A 226 25.97 21.43 10.96
N TRP A 227 26.78 22.14 10.15
CA TRP A 227 26.95 23.60 10.06
C TRP A 227 27.52 24.26 11.32
N LEU A 228 26.96 23.95 12.48
CA LEU A 228 27.34 24.52 13.76
C LEU A 228 28.04 23.44 14.61
N ARG A 229 28.73 23.87 15.67
CA ARG A 229 29.39 22.98 16.61
C ARG A 229 28.48 22.72 17.81
N PRO A 230 28.47 21.51 18.38
CA PRO A 230 27.83 21.27 19.67
C PRO A 230 28.45 22.16 20.74
N GLY A 231 27.69 22.46 21.79
CA GLY A 231 28.21 23.22 22.90
C GLY A 231 27.18 23.53 23.97
N ARG A 232 27.65 24.15 25.06
CA ARG A 232 26.83 24.56 26.18
C ARG A 232 26.64 26.08 26.21
N MET A 233 25.41 26.52 26.44
CA MET A 233 25.06 27.94 26.58
C MET A 233 24.00 28.13 27.66
N ALA A 234 24.25 29.06 28.60
CA ALA A 234 23.34 29.41 29.68
C ALA A 234 22.78 28.18 30.45
N GLY A 235 23.63 27.16 30.64
CA GLY A 235 23.27 25.90 31.33
C GLY A 235 22.65 24.82 30.43
N TYR A 236 22.31 25.13 29.18
CA TYR A 236 21.73 24.20 28.20
C TYR A 236 22.77 23.61 27.25
N ASP A 237 22.64 22.33 26.94
CA ASP A 237 23.46 21.61 25.98
C ASP A 237 22.77 21.53 24.61
N PHE A 238 23.50 21.87 23.55
CA PHE A 238 23.05 21.80 22.16
C PHE A 238 23.70 20.60 21.48
N ALA A 239 22.94 19.53 21.32
CA ALA A 239 23.41 18.27 20.76
C ALA A 239 22.90 18.07 19.32
N PRO A 240 23.76 17.71 18.35
CA PRO A 240 23.35 17.51 16.97
C PRO A 240 22.45 16.27 16.86
N LEU A 241 21.45 16.35 15.99
CA LEU A 241 20.67 15.20 15.54
C LEU A 241 21.16 14.81 14.15
N ASP A 242 22.35 14.22 14.13
CA ASP A 242 23.15 13.96 12.93
C ASP A 242 22.85 12.62 12.24
N SER A 243 22.01 11.77 12.84
CA SER A 243 21.75 10.43 12.33
C SER A 243 20.25 10.11 12.39
N MET A 244 19.84 9.14 11.58
CA MET A 244 18.47 8.62 11.58
C MET A 244 18.07 8.16 12.99
N ALA A 245 18.94 7.42 13.69
CA ALA A 245 18.70 6.97 15.06
C ALA A 245 18.50 8.14 16.02
N ALA A 246 19.39 9.14 16.02
CA ALA A 246 19.27 10.31 16.88
C ALA A 246 17.96 11.08 16.62
N ILE A 247 17.58 11.26 15.36
CA ILE A 247 16.34 11.94 14.97
C ILE A 247 15.10 11.17 15.43
N VAL A 248 15.08 9.84 15.24
CA VAL A 248 13.94 9.00 15.63
C VAL A 248 13.78 8.96 17.15
N ASP A 249 14.88 8.79 17.89
CA ASP A 249 14.87 8.76 19.35
C ASP A 249 14.44 10.09 19.94
N GLU A 250 14.95 11.20 19.38
CA GLU A 250 14.51 12.53 19.79
C GLU A 250 13.03 12.76 19.48
N ALA A 251 12.58 12.39 18.28
CA ALA A 251 11.18 12.58 17.87
C ALA A 251 10.21 11.81 18.77
N ARG A 252 10.58 10.58 19.17
CA ARG A 252 9.81 9.76 20.10
C ARG A 252 9.76 10.41 21.48
N ALA A 253 10.90 10.78 22.04
CA ALA A 253 10.97 11.37 23.37
C ALA A 253 10.24 12.71 23.46
N MET A 254 10.38 13.54 22.42
CA MET A 254 9.76 14.86 22.32
C MET A 254 8.35 14.82 21.76
N ARG A 255 7.82 13.66 21.35
CA ARG A 255 6.48 13.50 20.74
C ARG A 255 6.21 14.51 19.62
N ASN A 256 7.15 14.64 18.69
CA ASN A 256 7.08 15.63 17.61
C ASN A 256 7.36 15.02 16.23
N CYS A 257 7.38 15.88 15.20
CA CYS A 257 7.41 15.46 13.79
C CYS A 257 8.82 15.43 13.18
N LEU A 258 9.91 15.41 13.97
CA LEU A 258 11.26 15.57 13.40
C LEU A 258 11.60 14.56 12.28
N LYS A 259 11.01 13.36 12.34
CA LYS A 259 11.14 12.30 11.33
C LYS A 259 10.78 12.74 9.90
N THR A 260 9.96 13.78 9.74
CA THR A 260 9.51 14.27 8.42
C THR A 260 10.56 15.12 7.69
N PHE A 261 11.62 15.56 8.37
CA PHE A 261 12.61 16.48 7.79
C PHE A 261 13.68 15.80 6.93
N GLY A 262 13.65 14.47 6.75
CA GLY A 262 14.67 13.72 6.00
C GLY A 262 15.03 14.34 4.64
N SER A 263 14.04 14.79 3.87
CA SER A 263 14.30 15.47 2.59
C SER A 263 15.05 16.79 2.77
N SER A 264 14.62 17.65 3.70
CA SER A 264 15.29 18.94 3.96
C SER A 264 16.73 18.76 4.44
N LEU A 265 16.99 17.71 5.23
CA LEU A 265 18.32 17.35 5.68
C LEU A 265 19.21 16.91 4.51
N ALA A 266 18.72 15.98 3.68
CA ALA A 266 19.44 15.46 2.52
C ALA A 266 19.77 16.52 1.47
N HIS A 267 18.90 17.53 1.30
CA HIS A 267 19.15 18.67 0.40
C HIS A 267 20.07 19.74 1.00
N ASN A 268 20.63 19.49 2.18
CA ASN A 268 21.41 20.48 2.92
C ASN A 268 20.66 21.80 3.14
N ARG A 269 19.35 21.73 3.46
CA ARG A 269 18.49 22.91 3.69
C ARG A 269 18.18 23.17 5.15
N ALA A 270 18.36 22.18 6.01
CA ALA A 270 18.19 22.35 7.44
C ALA A 270 19.14 21.47 8.24
N ARG A 271 19.39 21.85 9.50
CA ARG A 271 20.03 21.01 10.52
C ARG A 271 19.22 21.01 11.79
N LEU A 272 19.16 19.86 12.44
CA LEU A 272 18.34 19.63 13.63
C LEU A 272 19.23 19.42 14.85
N TRP A 273 18.75 19.94 15.98
CA TRP A 273 19.47 19.95 17.24
C TRP A 273 18.50 19.62 18.38
N SER A 274 18.98 18.87 19.36
CA SER A 274 18.33 18.67 20.66
C SER A 274 18.90 19.69 21.64
N ILE A 275 18.03 20.34 22.40
CA ILE A 275 18.43 21.22 23.51
C ILE A 275 18.09 20.52 24.81
N ARG A 276 19.11 20.34 25.65
CA ARG A 276 19.02 19.57 26.88
C ARG A 276 19.46 20.40 28.07
N LYS A 277 19.00 20.02 29.26
CA LYS A 277 19.50 20.54 30.53
C LYS A 277 19.63 19.38 31.49
N ASP A 278 20.82 19.20 32.06
CA ASP A 278 21.10 18.13 33.01
C ASP A 278 20.70 16.73 32.48
N GLY A 279 20.88 16.53 31.17
CA GLY A 279 20.51 15.29 30.45
C GLY A 279 19.04 15.20 29.99
N GLU A 280 18.15 16.05 30.50
CA GLU A 280 16.74 16.09 30.11
C GLU A 280 16.54 16.82 28.77
N ARG A 281 15.74 16.26 27.87
CA ARG A 281 15.37 16.88 26.58
C ARG A 281 14.29 17.94 26.80
N LEU A 282 14.61 19.19 26.51
CA LEU A 282 13.70 20.32 26.75
C LEU A 282 13.09 20.89 25.47
N ALA A 283 13.87 20.91 24.38
CA ALA A 283 13.41 21.44 23.11
C ALA A 283 14.17 20.85 21.93
N THR A 284 13.58 20.99 20.75
CA THR A 284 14.20 20.69 19.47
C THR A 284 14.32 21.97 18.66
N LEU A 285 15.47 22.14 18.02
CA LEU A 285 15.85 23.33 17.30
C LEU A 285 16.14 23.00 15.84
N ARG A 286 15.59 23.80 14.92
CA ARG A 286 15.85 23.70 13.48
C ARG A 286 16.54 24.96 13.00
N ILE A 287 17.71 24.76 12.39
CA ILE A 287 18.49 25.80 11.73
C ILE A 287 18.28 25.68 10.23
N SER A 288 18.06 26.80 9.54
CA SER A 288 17.86 26.87 8.09
C SER A 288 18.26 28.23 7.54
N ARG A 289 18.61 28.30 6.26
CA ARG A 289 18.69 29.56 5.49
C ARG A 289 17.34 29.79 4.82
N HIS A 290 16.35 30.29 5.54
CA HIS A 290 15.05 30.61 4.93
C HIS A 290 15.04 32.06 4.47
N ARG A 291 15.31 32.30 3.18
CA ARG A 291 15.36 33.64 2.53
C ARG A 291 16.45 34.60 3.03
N ASP A 292 17.18 34.22 4.08
CA ASP A 292 18.33 34.97 4.60
C ASP A 292 19.67 34.48 4.03
N PRO A 293 20.66 35.37 3.88
CA PRO A 293 22.00 35.00 3.45
C PRO A 293 22.71 34.12 4.50
N LEU A 294 22.37 34.27 5.79
CA LEU A 294 22.95 33.52 6.90
C LEU A 294 21.94 32.52 7.49
N PRO A 295 22.40 31.37 8.04
CA PRO A 295 21.51 30.43 8.71
C PRO A 295 20.92 31.04 9.99
N ASN A 296 19.65 30.75 10.25
CA ASN A 296 18.92 31.27 11.41
C ASN A 296 18.09 30.16 12.07
N ILE A 297 17.65 30.42 13.30
CA ILE A 297 16.68 29.59 14.01
C ILE A 297 15.31 29.83 13.36
N VAL A 298 14.83 28.82 12.64
CA VAL A 298 13.51 28.86 11.97
C VAL A 298 12.45 28.12 12.77
N GLU A 299 12.86 27.32 13.76
CA GLU A 299 11.94 26.63 14.65
C GLU A 299 12.64 26.27 15.95
N LEU A 300 11.96 26.50 17.07
CA LEU A 300 12.36 26.06 18.39
C LEU A 300 11.10 25.64 19.15
N LYS A 301 10.97 24.35 19.47
CA LYS A 301 9.74 23.77 20.02
C LYS A 301 10.02 22.79 21.14
N GLY A 302 9.15 22.81 22.15
CA GLY A 302 9.16 21.86 23.26
C GLY A 302 8.47 20.53 22.92
N PRO A 303 8.30 19.65 23.91
CA PRO A 303 7.62 18.37 23.72
C PRO A 303 6.20 18.57 23.19
N GLY A 304 5.77 17.80 22.18
CA GLY A 304 4.46 17.95 21.56
C GLY A 304 4.31 19.20 20.70
N ASN A 305 5.42 19.78 20.23
CA ASN A 305 5.46 21.03 19.47
C ASN A 305 4.95 22.26 20.24
N THR A 306 5.05 22.25 21.58
CA THR A 306 4.66 23.41 22.40
C THR A 306 5.64 24.56 22.22
N GLU A 307 5.20 25.78 22.55
CA GLU A 307 6.13 26.90 22.69
C GLU A 307 7.09 26.67 23.84
N VAL A 308 8.27 27.28 23.73
CA VAL A 308 9.30 27.26 24.78
C VAL A 308 9.41 28.62 25.46
N SER A 309 10.09 28.65 26.60
CA SER A 309 10.29 29.90 27.34
C SER A 309 11.17 30.89 26.59
N ARG A 310 11.04 32.17 26.94
CA ARG A 310 11.85 33.26 26.37
C ARG A 310 13.33 33.08 26.73
N GLU A 311 13.63 32.55 27.91
CA GLU A 311 15.01 32.26 28.34
C GLU A 311 15.66 31.24 27.41
N LEU A 312 14.91 30.20 26.99
CA LEU A 312 15.44 29.19 26.08
C LEU A 312 15.68 29.75 24.67
N TRP A 313 14.76 30.61 24.19
CA TRP A 313 14.96 31.37 22.95
C TRP A 313 16.22 32.22 23.00
N TRP A 314 16.46 32.90 24.12
CA TRP A 314 17.65 33.72 24.33
C TRP A 314 18.92 32.87 24.33
N ALA A 315 18.93 31.76 25.07
CA ALA A 315 20.05 30.82 25.09
C ALA A 315 20.36 30.26 23.70
N ALA A 316 19.34 29.89 22.92
CA ALA A 316 19.52 29.38 21.56
C ALA A 316 20.11 30.42 20.61
N ARG A 317 19.66 31.68 20.70
CA ARG A 317 20.24 32.78 19.91
C ARG A 317 21.69 33.07 20.30
N GLN A 318 21.99 33.12 21.61
CA GLN A 318 23.36 33.29 22.08
C GLN A 318 24.26 32.16 21.59
N TRP A 319 23.79 30.91 21.61
CA TRP A 319 24.54 29.77 21.09
C TRP A 319 24.79 29.89 19.58
N LEU A 320 23.78 30.28 18.79
CA LEU A 320 23.94 30.51 17.35
C LEU A 320 25.01 31.57 17.07
N HIS A 321 24.95 32.71 17.77
CA HIS A 321 25.87 33.83 17.58
C HIS A 321 27.31 33.59 18.06
N ARG A 322 27.60 32.47 18.74
CA ARG A 322 28.99 32.08 19.03
C ARG A 322 29.74 31.55 17.82
N HIS A 323 29.04 31.27 16.73
CA HIS A 323 29.62 30.74 15.51
C HIS A 323 29.87 31.88 14.53
N ASP A 324 30.97 31.80 13.80
CA ASP A 324 31.17 32.67 12.64
C ASP A 324 30.33 32.18 11.47
N LEU A 325 29.10 32.70 11.39
CA LEU A 325 28.13 32.31 10.37
C LEU A 325 28.58 32.72 8.95
N SER A 326 29.51 33.68 8.83
CA SER A 326 30.00 34.15 7.53
C SER A 326 30.93 33.14 6.85
N GLN A 327 31.54 32.24 7.63
CA GLN A 327 32.49 31.23 7.16
C GLN A 327 31.82 29.90 6.77
N LEU A 328 30.50 29.80 6.90
CA LEU A 328 29.77 28.57 6.62
C LEU A 328 29.49 28.42 5.11
N ASP A 329 30.18 27.51 4.45
CA ASP A 329 29.89 27.10 3.07
C ASP A 329 28.69 26.13 3.03
N ILE A 330 27.48 26.69 3.06
CA ILE A 330 26.23 25.91 2.96
C ILE A 330 25.81 25.81 1.48
N ARG A 331 26.33 24.79 0.80
CA ARG A 331 25.90 24.43 -0.56
C ARG A 331 24.61 23.64 -0.51
N GLN A 332 23.50 24.30 -0.85
CA GLN A 332 22.20 23.64 -0.96
C GLN A 332 22.09 22.90 -2.29
N CYS A 333 21.47 21.72 -2.26
CA CYS A 333 21.06 21.08 -3.50
C CYS A 333 19.75 21.70 -4.00
N ASP A 334 19.60 21.73 -5.32
CA ASP A 334 18.32 22.00 -5.96
C ASP A 334 17.27 21.01 -5.48
N TRP A 335 16.03 21.49 -5.35
CA TRP A 335 14.98 20.64 -4.79
C TRP A 335 14.71 19.46 -5.73
N GLY A 336 14.67 18.25 -5.18
CA GLY A 336 14.46 17.02 -5.94
C GLY A 336 15.73 16.42 -6.54
N THR A 337 16.89 17.07 -6.40
CA THR A 337 18.15 16.56 -6.97
C THR A 337 19.05 15.87 -5.97
N ALA A 338 18.79 16.01 -4.66
CA ALA A 338 19.60 15.30 -3.66
C ALA A 338 19.46 13.79 -3.88
N PRO A 339 20.58 13.05 -3.97
CA PRO A 339 20.54 11.61 -4.18
C PRO A 339 19.87 10.93 -2.99
N LEU A 340 19.20 9.82 -3.27
CA LEU A 340 18.74 8.89 -2.24
C LEU A 340 19.85 7.87 -1.97
N ASP A 341 19.95 7.42 -0.73
CA ASP A 341 20.93 6.39 -0.36
C ASP A 341 20.57 5.05 -1.02
N ARG A 342 21.40 4.66 -1.99
CA ARG A 342 21.19 3.45 -2.79
C ARG A 342 21.33 2.19 -1.96
N GLU A 343 22.23 2.16 -0.98
CA GLU A 343 22.43 0.99 -0.13
C GLU A 343 21.18 0.73 0.73
N SER A 344 20.65 1.77 1.37
CA SER A 344 19.40 1.68 2.14
C SER A 344 18.22 1.30 1.26
N TRP A 345 18.10 1.90 0.07
CA TRP A 345 17.04 1.54 -0.89
C TRP A 345 17.08 0.05 -1.25
N MET A 346 18.26 -0.45 -1.64
CA MET A 346 18.45 -1.86 -1.99
C MET A 346 18.20 -2.77 -0.81
N SER A 347 18.72 -2.44 0.38
CA SER A 347 18.55 -3.24 1.60
C SER A 347 17.08 -3.33 2.02
N LEU A 348 16.32 -2.25 1.83
CA LEU A 348 14.90 -2.20 2.16
C LEU A 348 14.05 -3.04 1.20
N TRP A 349 14.22 -2.84 -0.11
CA TRP A 349 13.28 -3.40 -1.10
C TRP A 349 13.69 -4.75 -1.69
N ARG A 350 14.97 -5.13 -1.63
CA ARG A 350 15.45 -6.41 -2.17
C ARG A 350 14.70 -7.63 -1.60
N PRO A 351 14.45 -7.76 -0.29
CA PRO A 351 13.67 -8.87 0.23
C PRO A 351 12.27 -8.95 -0.39
N TYR A 352 11.63 -7.80 -0.60
CA TYR A 352 10.31 -7.71 -1.22
C TYR A 352 10.34 -8.15 -2.68
N TRP A 353 11.28 -7.64 -3.49
CA TRP A 353 11.40 -8.03 -4.90
C TRP A 353 11.68 -9.52 -5.07
N LEU A 354 12.55 -10.10 -4.22
CA LEU A 354 12.86 -11.53 -4.25
C LEU A 354 11.64 -12.38 -3.87
N ALA A 355 10.96 -12.04 -2.79
CA ALA A 355 9.76 -12.76 -2.35
C ALA A 355 8.63 -12.70 -3.38
N LYS A 356 8.48 -11.55 -4.06
CA LYS A 356 7.45 -11.35 -5.09
C LYS A 356 7.89 -11.78 -6.49
N ARG A 357 9.17 -12.12 -6.68
CA ARG A 357 9.80 -12.46 -7.97
C ARG A 357 9.46 -11.46 -9.08
N ARG A 358 9.41 -10.17 -8.71
CA ARG A 358 9.02 -9.08 -9.61
C ARG A 358 9.58 -7.74 -9.12
N ILE A 359 9.81 -6.85 -10.06
CA ILE A 359 10.15 -5.45 -9.80
C ILE A 359 9.01 -4.60 -10.37
N PRO A 360 8.10 -4.11 -9.52
CA PRO A 360 7.03 -3.22 -9.98
C PRO A 360 7.62 -1.91 -10.54
N HIS A 361 7.02 -1.35 -11.58
CA HIS A 361 7.46 -0.08 -12.17
C HIS A 361 7.46 1.09 -11.17
N TRP A 362 6.58 1.05 -10.16
CA TRP A 362 6.49 2.03 -9.09
C TRP A 362 7.49 1.80 -7.95
N LEU A 363 8.22 0.68 -7.96
CA LEU A 363 9.29 0.36 -7.00
C LEU A 363 10.54 -0.15 -7.73
N PRO A 364 11.23 0.72 -8.48
CA PRO A 364 12.36 0.36 -9.32
C PRO A 364 13.61 -0.02 -8.51
N ILE A 365 14.55 -0.70 -9.16
CA ILE A 365 15.85 -1.05 -8.56
C ILE A 365 16.65 0.22 -8.22
N ALA A 366 16.71 1.17 -9.15
CA ALA A 366 17.39 2.44 -8.93
C ALA A 366 16.47 3.36 -8.10
N PRO A 367 16.96 3.96 -7.01
CA PRO A 367 16.16 4.86 -6.21
C PRO A 367 15.78 6.11 -7.02
N SER A 368 14.53 6.55 -6.89
CA SER A 368 14.08 7.83 -7.45
C SER A 368 13.17 8.55 -6.46
N ARG A 369 13.17 9.89 -6.51
CA ARG A 369 12.31 10.74 -5.69
C ARG A 369 10.83 10.48 -6.00
N GLU A 370 10.49 10.32 -7.28
CA GLU A 370 9.14 9.95 -7.74
C GLU A 370 8.69 8.61 -7.13
N ALA A 371 9.54 7.58 -7.14
CA ALA A 371 9.19 6.29 -6.55
C ALA A 371 8.94 6.41 -5.04
N LEU A 372 9.75 7.19 -4.33
CA LEU A 372 9.56 7.45 -2.89
C LEU A 372 8.26 8.24 -2.60
N GLU A 373 7.83 9.10 -3.51
CA GLU A 373 6.57 9.83 -3.42
C GLU A 373 5.35 8.95 -3.70
N LEU A 374 5.50 7.97 -4.61
CA LEU A 374 4.46 7.00 -5.00
C LEU A 374 4.26 5.85 -3.99
N LEU A 375 5.21 5.66 -3.06
CA LEU A 375 5.04 4.76 -1.91
C LEU A 375 3.88 5.19 -1.04
#